data_AF-K9VSQ0-F1
#
_entry.id   AF-K9VSQ0-F1
#
_cell.length_a   1.000
_cell.length_b   1.000
_cell.length_c   1.000
_cell.angle_alpha   90.00
_cell.angle_beta   90.00
_cell.angle_gamma   90.00
#
_symmetry.space_group_name_H-M   'P 1'
#
loop_
_entity.id
_entity.type
_entity.pdbx_description
1 polymer ?
#
loop_
_entity_poly.entity_id
_entity_poly.type
_entity_poly.pdbx_seq_one_letter_code
_entity_poly.pdbx_strand_id
1 'polypeptide(L)'
;MSQSNYRPTLAIKLASMQPPEAADSSALAGFAGNNTEMAIANNLLLQPGEPGEMLVQLENLGGRPLRWRLEIEGDFPLGWCTWQQEEAEEIAPNQKVDKSLCFEIPEDYFENQYALNRGRDRLKINYETQVYVYAEAQTSRQLVAYRVFNLCVRPSTSYLNFLPGIYREIDFIGRFLTIFEQAFDPAVQTIDVLWAYLDPLTAPSALLPFLAHWVAWPIDRRWDIKQQRRLIRNAVELYRWHGTRRGLRFYLHLYTDLPLDENLPEAEKHISIEEVFTRGFVMGETIIGRDSMLGGGRPFHFFVRLRPEPDKPIDERLVRDIIEREKPAFCTYDLLISQT
;
A
#
# COMPACT_ATOMS: atom_id res chain seq x y z
N MET A 1 -52.89 -12.00 45.97
CA MET A 1 -51.96 -11.13 45.22
C MET A 1 -52.20 -11.38 43.75
N SER A 2 -52.91 -10.47 43.10
CA SER A 2 -53.40 -10.60 41.72
C SER A 2 -52.26 -10.31 40.74
N GLN A 3 -51.79 -11.34 40.05
CA GLN A 3 -51.02 -11.18 38.82
C GLN A 3 -51.93 -10.49 37.78
N SER A 4 -51.76 -9.18 37.62
CA SER A 4 -52.35 -8.46 36.50
C SER A 4 -51.67 -8.95 35.22
N ASN A 5 -52.40 -9.72 34.42
CA ASN A 5 -52.06 -10.08 33.05
C ASN A 5 -51.87 -8.81 32.22
N TYR A 6 -50.64 -8.27 32.19
CA TYR A 6 -50.26 -7.16 31.34
C TYR A 6 -50.09 -7.71 29.92
N ARG A 7 -51.10 -7.55 29.06
CA ARG A 7 -50.91 -7.76 27.62
C ARG A 7 -49.92 -6.70 27.13
N PRO A 8 -48.80 -7.07 26.48
CA PRO A 8 -47.86 -6.08 25.97
C PRO A 8 -48.58 -5.21 24.92
N THR A 9 -48.66 -3.91 25.18
CA THR A 9 -49.32 -2.95 24.29
C THR A 9 -48.45 -2.56 23.09
N LEU A 10 -47.14 -2.80 23.17
CA LEU A 10 -46.16 -2.54 22.11
C LEU A 10 -45.31 -3.79 21.84
N ALA A 11 -45.17 -4.17 20.58
CA ALA A 11 -44.22 -5.19 20.14
C ALA A 11 -42.95 -4.52 19.57
N ILE A 12 -41.78 -4.99 20.02
CA ILE A 12 -40.47 -4.55 19.52
C ILE A 12 -39.85 -5.68 18.69
N LYS A 13 -39.46 -5.37 17.46
CA LYS A 13 -38.60 -6.21 16.62
C LYS A 13 -37.30 -5.47 16.34
N LEU A 14 -36.20 -6.19 16.40
CA LEU A 14 -34.88 -5.69 16.05
C LEU A 14 -34.44 -6.36 14.76
N ALA A 15 -33.89 -5.60 13.82
CA ALA A 15 -33.31 -6.12 12.59
C ALA A 15 -31.99 -5.40 12.32
N SER A 16 -30.89 -6.15 12.18
CA SER A 16 -29.63 -5.59 11.70
C SER A 16 -29.75 -5.30 10.19
N MET A 17 -29.22 -4.16 9.75
CA MET A 17 -29.17 -3.82 8.32
C MET A 17 -27.96 -4.42 7.60
N GLN A 18 -26.98 -4.95 8.33
CA GLN A 18 -25.91 -5.78 7.77
C GLN A 18 -26.36 -7.26 7.79
N PRO A 19 -26.06 -8.04 6.73
CA PRO A 19 -26.42 -9.45 6.73
C PRO A 19 -25.75 -10.15 7.92
N PRO A 20 -26.44 -11.07 8.63
CA PRO A 20 -25.84 -11.83 9.71
C PRO A 20 -24.77 -12.77 9.11
N GLU A 21 -23.51 -12.35 9.13
CA GLU A 21 -22.42 -13.12 8.51
C GLU A 21 -21.97 -14.35 9.31
N ALA A 22 -22.41 -14.53 10.55
CA ALA A 22 -22.19 -15.75 11.29
C ALA A 22 -23.17 -15.87 12.47
N ALA A 23 -23.77 -17.04 12.64
CA ALA A 23 -24.47 -17.38 13.87
C ALA A 23 -23.44 -17.78 14.94
N ASP A 24 -23.62 -17.34 16.18
CA ASP A 24 -22.80 -17.80 17.30
C ASP A 24 -22.98 -19.32 17.47
N SER A 25 -21.97 -20.05 17.00
CA SER A 25 -21.59 -21.43 17.34
C SER A 25 -22.66 -22.33 17.97
N SER A 26 -23.60 -22.83 17.17
CA SER A 26 -24.34 -24.06 17.54
C SER A 26 -23.67 -25.33 16.99
N ALA A 27 -22.87 -25.22 15.92
CA ALA A 27 -22.30 -26.38 15.25
C ALA A 27 -21.13 -27.05 16.00
N LEU A 28 -20.34 -26.30 16.77
CA LEU A 28 -19.22 -26.84 17.57
C LEU A 28 -19.62 -27.25 18.99
N ALA A 29 -20.76 -26.75 19.50
CA ALA A 29 -21.27 -27.10 20.84
C ALA A 29 -21.66 -28.58 20.97
N GLY A 30 -21.86 -29.29 19.85
CA GLY A 30 -22.11 -30.74 19.86
C GLY A 30 -20.91 -31.60 20.30
N PHE A 31 -19.67 -31.05 20.28
CA PHE A 31 -18.46 -31.79 20.64
C PHE A 31 -17.95 -31.53 22.07
N ALA A 32 -18.29 -30.39 22.66
CA ALA A 32 -17.92 -30.04 24.02
C ALA A 32 -19.20 -29.86 24.83
N GLY A 33 -19.58 -30.90 25.58
CA GLY A 33 -20.86 -31.01 26.30
C GLY A 33 -21.08 -29.99 27.43
N ASN A 34 -21.17 -28.71 27.09
CA ASN A 34 -21.62 -27.64 27.97
C ASN A 34 -22.82 -26.93 27.33
N ASN A 35 -24.01 -27.28 27.80
CA ASN A 35 -25.20 -26.46 27.69
C ASN A 35 -24.99 -25.18 28.50
N THR A 36 -25.01 -24.00 27.86
CA THR A 36 -25.52 -22.78 28.51
C THR A 36 -25.80 -21.70 27.47
N GLU A 37 -26.98 -21.10 27.63
CA GLU A 37 -27.48 -19.83 27.07
C GLU A 37 -28.07 -19.89 25.65
N MET A 38 -29.41 -19.78 25.62
CA MET A 38 -30.20 -19.47 24.44
C MET A 38 -29.57 -18.26 23.73
N ALA A 39 -29.00 -18.49 22.54
CA ALA A 39 -28.44 -17.46 21.68
C ALA A 39 -29.49 -16.36 21.47
N ILE A 40 -29.13 -15.13 21.87
CA ILE A 40 -29.90 -13.93 21.56
C ILE A 40 -29.91 -13.81 20.03
N ALA A 41 -31.06 -14.03 19.39
CA ALA A 41 -31.20 -14.07 17.93
C ALA A 41 -30.93 -12.72 17.21
N ASN A 42 -30.50 -11.70 17.96
CA ASN A 42 -30.25 -10.35 17.47
C ASN A 42 -28.82 -9.98 17.84
N ASN A 43 -27.85 -10.29 16.97
CA ASN A 43 -26.48 -9.80 17.08
C ASN A 43 -26.26 -8.73 16.00
N LEU A 44 -25.58 -7.64 16.36
CA LEU A 44 -25.09 -6.63 15.42
C LEU A 44 -23.59 -6.79 15.29
N LEU A 45 -23.14 -7.14 14.07
CA LEU A 45 -21.74 -7.10 13.71
C LEU A 45 -21.32 -5.63 13.54
N LEU A 46 -20.19 -5.25 14.14
CA LEU A 46 -19.60 -3.92 13.97
C LEU A 46 -18.17 -4.07 13.49
N GLN A 47 -17.83 -3.37 12.42
CA GLN A 47 -16.46 -3.27 11.93
C GLN A 47 -15.89 -1.90 12.31
N PRO A 48 -14.67 -1.81 12.88
CA PRO A 48 -14.03 -0.53 13.17
C PRO A 48 -13.98 0.36 11.91
N GLY A 49 -14.37 1.64 12.04
CA GLY A 49 -14.42 2.59 10.93
C GLY A 49 -15.69 2.58 10.08
N GLU A 50 -16.54 1.55 10.21
CA GLU A 50 -17.81 1.48 9.49
C GLU A 50 -19.01 1.66 10.45
N PRO A 51 -20.01 2.49 10.09
CA PRO A 51 -21.21 2.64 10.90
C PRO A 51 -22.07 1.37 10.79
N GLY A 52 -22.41 0.78 11.93
CA GLY A 52 -23.37 -0.31 12.01
C GLY A 52 -24.76 0.18 12.42
N GLU A 53 -25.78 -0.21 11.67
CA GLU A 53 -27.15 0.22 11.91
C GLU A 53 -28.04 -0.93 12.44
N MET A 54 -28.76 -0.66 13.53
CA MET A 54 -29.80 -1.53 14.08
C MET A 54 -31.17 -0.87 13.90
N LEU A 55 -32.06 -1.52 13.17
CA LEU A 55 -33.44 -1.09 13.01
C LEU A 55 -34.29 -1.59 14.20
N VAL A 56 -34.95 -0.67 14.88
CA VAL A 56 -35.94 -0.92 15.93
C VAL A 56 -37.32 -0.65 15.34
N GLN A 57 -38.09 -1.72 15.14
CA GLN A 57 -39.48 -1.64 14.70
C GLN A 57 -40.40 -1.75 15.91
N LEU A 58 -41.25 -0.74 16.11
CA LEU A 58 -42.25 -0.65 17.16
C LEU A 58 -43.64 -0.80 16.54
N GLU A 59 -44.44 -1.74 17.05
CA GLU A 59 -45.82 -1.95 16.60
C GLU A 59 -46.77 -1.81 17.79
N ASN A 60 -47.70 -0.85 17.72
CA ASN A 60 -48.72 -0.67 18.76
C ASN A 60 -49.86 -1.68 18.55
N LEU A 61 -49.90 -2.71 19.40
CA LEU A 61 -50.94 -3.74 19.40
C LEU A 61 -52.17 -3.35 20.25
N GLY A 62 -52.13 -2.17 20.88
CA GLY A 62 -53.20 -1.62 21.69
C GLY A 62 -54.28 -0.91 20.86
N GLY A 63 -55.46 -0.74 21.47
CA GLY A 63 -56.58 0.01 20.87
C GLY A 63 -56.56 1.52 21.13
N ARG A 64 -55.47 2.07 21.65
CA ARG A 64 -55.32 3.51 21.97
C ARG A 64 -53.96 4.03 21.48
N PRO A 65 -53.87 5.31 21.11
CA PRO A 65 -52.57 5.92 20.83
C PRO A 65 -51.70 5.93 22.09
N LEU A 66 -50.41 5.68 21.91
CA LEU A 66 -49.42 5.64 22.98
C LEU A 66 -48.29 6.60 22.66
N ARG A 67 -47.94 7.46 23.62
CA ARG A 67 -46.70 8.23 23.58
C ARG A 67 -45.58 7.38 24.11
N TRP A 68 -44.48 7.27 23.37
CA TRP A 68 -43.36 6.40 23.73
C TRP A 68 -42.02 7.14 23.66
N ARG A 69 -41.07 6.63 24.44
CA ARG A 69 -39.67 7.07 24.50
C ARG A 69 -38.76 5.86 24.55
N LEU A 70 -37.68 5.88 23.78
CA LEU A 70 -36.66 4.84 23.73
C LEU A 70 -35.39 5.28 24.45
N GLU A 71 -34.90 4.42 25.33
CA GLU A 71 -33.65 4.57 26.06
C GLU A 71 -32.77 3.34 25.81
N ILE A 72 -31.45 3.56 25.70
CA ILE A 72 -30.47 2.53 25.39
C ILE A 72 -29.45 2.52 26.51
N GLU A 73 -29.23 1.35 27.07
CA GLU A 73 -28.19 1.11 28.06
C GLU A 73 -27.37 -0.10 27.62
N GLY A 74 -26.06 -0.06 27.83
CA GLY A 74 -25.20 -1.20 27.54
C GLY A 74 -23.80 -0.99 28.08
N ASP A 75 -23.00 -2.05 28.06
CA ASP A 75 -21.62 -2.00 28.55
C ASP A 75 -20.63 -1.45 27.51
N PHE A 76 -21.12 -0.69 26.53
CA PHE A 76 -20.34 -0.06 25.47
C PHE A 76 -20.05 1.42 25.80
N PRO A 77 -18.94 2.00 25.30
CA PRO A 77 -18.65 3.42 25.50
C PRO A 77 -19.76 4.34 24.98
N LEU A 78 -20.16 5.33 25.78
CA LEU A 78 -21.26 6.27 25.48
C LEU A 78 -21.12 7.02 24.14
N GLY A 79 -19.89 7.16 23.63
CA GLY A 79 -19.61 7.83 22.35
C GLY A 79 -19.85 6.98 21.10
N TRP A 80 -20.13 5.68 21.23
CA TRP A 80 -20.32 4.80 20.07
C TRP A 80 -21.73 4.85 19.50
N CYS A 81 -22.74 5.08 20.34
CA CYS A 81 -24.13 5.08 19.89
C CYS A 81 -24.61 6.50 19.60
N THR A 82 -25.05 6.73 18.37
CA THR A 82 -25.76 7.94 17.98
C THR A 82 -27.25 7.62 17.81
N TRP A 83 -28.06 8.18 18.71
CA TRP A 83 -29.51 8.09 18.69
C TRP A 83 -30.09 9.39 19.25
N GLN A 84 -31.12 9.92 18.60
CA GLN A 84 -31.77 11.16 19.02
C GLN A 84 -33.29 10.98 19.04
N GLN A 85 -33.87 11.24 20.20
CA GLN A 85 -35.31 11.41 20.39
C GLN A 85 -35.52 12.59 21.36
N GLU A 86 -35.86 13.75 20.82
CA GLU A 86 -36.05 14.99 21.61
C GLU A 86 -37.40 15.01 22.35
N GLU A 87 -38.46 14.51 21.71
CA GLU A 87 -39.82 14.46 22.27
C GLU A 87 -40.42 13.05 22.22
N ALA A 88 -41.37 12.77 23.12
CA ALA A 88 -42.11 11.53 23.12
C ALA A 88 -43.04 11.47 21.89
N GLU A 89 -42.82 10.48 21.03
CA GLU A 89 -43.58 10.33 19.79
C GLU A 89 -44.86 9.54 20.03
N GLU A 90 -45.91 9.81 19.25
CA GLU A 90 -47.21 9.13 19.38
C GLU A 90 -47.38 8.07 18.29
N ILE A 91 -47.70 6.83 18.68
CA ILE A 91 -48.00 5.73 17.74
C ILE A 91 -49.49 5.42 17.80
N ALA A 92 -50.17 5.54 16.66
CA ALA A 92 -51.58 5.21 16.52
C ALA A 92 -51.82 3.68 16.66
N PRO A 93 -53.03 3.23 17.00
CA PRO A 93 -53.31 1.79 17.11
C PRO A 93 -53.05 1.05 15.79
N ASN A 94 -52.38 -0.11 15.86
CA ASN A 94 -51.91 -0.91 14.72
C ASN A 94 -50.91 -0.22 13.77
N GLN A 95 -50.33 0.92 14.17
CA GLN A 95 -49.29 1.59 13.41
C GLN A 95 -47.91 0.99 13.73
N LYS A 96 -47.06 0.93 12.70
CA LYS A 96 -45.65 0.54 12.80
C LYS A 96 -44.76 1.78 12.67
N VAL A 97 -43.75 1.87 13.52
CA VAL A 97 -42.73 2.91 13.50
C VAL A 97 -41.37 2.27 13.49
N ASP A 98 -40.53 2.68 12.55
CA ASP A 98 -39.18 2.19 12.38
C ASP A 98 -38.19 3.29 12.79
N LYS A 99 -37.21 2.93 13.62
CA LYS A 99 -36.16 3.83 14.10
C LYS A 99 -34.79 3.14 13.96
N SER A 100 -33.79 3.86 13.47
CA SER A 100 -32.43 3.35 13.34
C SER A 100 -31.56 3.80 14.51
N LEU A 101 -30.81 2.87 15.09
CA LEU A 101 -29.72 3.12 16.03
C LEU A 101 -28.42 2.97 15.27
N CYS A 102 -27.57 4.00 15.25
CA CYS A 102 -26.28 3.95 14.59
C CYS A 102 -25.17 3.78 15.62
N PHE A 103 -24.28 2.82 15.36
CA PHE A 103 -23.11 2.52 16.18
C PHE A 103 -21.84 2.75 15.36
N GLU A 104 -20.98 3.64 15.82
CA GLU A 104 -19.70 3.96 15.19
C GLU A 104 -18.56 3.64 16.15
N ILE A 105 -17.64 2.78 15.69
CA ILE A 105 -16.48 2.36 16.44
C ILE A 105 -15.24 3.02 15.83
N PRO A 106 -14.33 3.59 16.64
CA PRO A 106 -13.07 4.14 16.13
C PRO A 106 -12.28 3.11 15.30
N GLU A 107 -11.68 3.55 14.20
CA GLU A 107 -10.85 2.70 13.33
C GLU A 107 -9.70 2.01 14.08
N ASP A 108 -9.12 2.70 15.07
CA ASP A 108 -7.97 2.23 15.85
C ASP A 108 -8.35 1.30 17.02
N TYR A 109 -9.58 0.77 17.05
CA TYR A 109 -10.11 0.02 18.18
C TYR A 109 -9.21 -1.13 18.65
N PHE A 110 -8.61 -1.87 17.72
CA PHE A 110 -7.75 -3.01 18.03
C PHE A 110 -6.29 -2.60 18.32
N GLU A 111 -5.88 -1.43 17.85
CA GLU A 111 -4.52 -0.88 17.92
C GLU A 111 -4.32 0.10 19.08
N ASN A 112 -5.41 0.64 19.64
CA ASN A 112 -5.36 1.69 20.64
C ASN A 112 -4.60 1.23 21.91
N GLN A 113 -3.86 2.15 22.54
CA GLN A 113 -3.15 1.90 23.82
C GLN A 113 -4.05 1.34 24.92
N TYR A 114 -5.36 1.66 24.90
CA TYR A 114 -6.33 1.05 25.81
C TYR A 114 -6.50 -0.46 25.61
N ALA A 115 -6.36 -0.96 24.38
CA ALA A 115 -6.38 -2.39 24.07
C ALA A 115 -5.08 -3.10 24.49
N LEU A 116 -3.95 -2.39 24.50
CA LEU A 116 -2.63 -2.90 24.87
C LEU A 116 -2.30 -2.73 26.38
N ASN A 117 -3.27 -2.25 27.17
CA ASN A 117 -3.04 -1.86 28.54
C ASN A 117 -2.76 -3.09 29.43
N ARG A 118 -1.54 -3.20 29.96
CA ARG A 118 -1.05 -4.38 30.72
C ARG A 118 -1.84 -4.72 31.99
N GLY A 119 -2.76 -3.85 32.43
CA GLY A 119 -3.64 -4.09 33.57
C GLY A 119 -4.93 -4.87 33.24
N ARG A 120 -5.22 -5.11 31.96
CA ARG A 120 -6.35 -5.94 31.51
C ARG A 120 -5.82 -7.12 30.70
N ASP A 121 -6.13 -8.33 31.15
CA ASP A 121 -5.68 -9.56 30.48
C ASP A 121 -6.39 -9.81 29.14
N ARG A 122 -7.55 -9.18 28.89
CA ARG A 122 -8.39 -9.42 27.69
C ARG A 122 -9.11 -8.15 27.21
N LEU A 123 -9.03 -7.89 25.91
CA LEU A 123 -9.88 -6.92 25.22
C LEU A 123 -11.30 -7.48 25.11
N LYS A 124 -12.31 -6.68 25.50
CA LYS A 124 -13.72 -7.04 25.35
C LYS A 124 -14.12 -6.79 23.89
N ILE A 125 -14.68 -7.78 23.21
CA ILE A 125 -15.07 -7.68 21.78
C ILE A 125 -16.55 -7.97 21.55
N ASN A 126 -17.26 -8.33 22.62
CA ASN A 126 -18.68 -8.57 22.65
C ASN A 126 -19.27 -7.71 23.77
N TYR A 127 -20.23 -6.85 23.43
CA TYR A 127 -20.90 -5.97 24.35
C TYR A 127 -22.38 -6.30 24.39
N GLU A 128 -22.97 -6.33 25.58
CA GLU A 128 -24.39 -6.52 25.75
C GLU A 128 -25.08 -5.15 25.76
N THR A 129 -26.13 -5.02 24.96
CA THR A 129 -26.91 -3.80 24.82
C THR A 129 -28.39 -4.07 25.04
N GLN A 130 -29.05 -3.18 25.75
CA GLN A 130 -30.44 -3.28 26.16
C GLN A 130 -31.19 -2.03 25.69
N VAL A 131 -32.30 -2.24 25.01
CA VAL A 131 -33.20 -1.20 24.52
C VAL A 131 -34.47 -1.24 25.35
N TYR A 132 -34.77 -0.13 26.01
CA TYR A 132 -35.96 0.08 26.83
C TYR A 132 -36.93 1.00 26.10
N VAL A 133 -38.20 0.60 26.05
CA VAL A 133 -39.28 1.42 25.51
C VAL A 133 -40.26 1.73 26.63
N TYR A 134 -40.31 3.00 27.00
CA TYR A 134 -41.22 3.55 27.99
C TYR A 134 -42.43 4.16 27.29
N ALA A 135 -43.62 3.95 27.83
CA ALA A 135 -44.79 4.76 27.48
C ALA A 135 -44.96 5.89 28.49
N GLU A 136 -45.24 7.09 27.98
CA GLU A 136 -45.57 8.25 28.79
C GLU A 136 -47.10 8.39 28.89
N ALA A 137 -47.63 8.07 30.08
CA ALA A 137 -48.96 8.50 30.48
C ALA A 137 -48.84 9.83 31.25
N GLN A 138 -49.90 10.65 31.27
CA GLN A 138 -49.95 12.04 31.77
C GLN A 138 -49.24 12.34 33.12
N THR A 139 -48.89 11.33 33.92
CA THR A 139 -48.24 11.49 35.23
C THR A 139 -47.20 10.40 35.57
N SER A 140 -46.94 9.42 34.69
CA SER A 140 -45.96 8.35 34.96
C SER A 140 -45.34 7.76 33.69
N ARG A 141 -44.04 7.47 33.76
CA ARG A 141 -43.31 6.66 32.78
C ARG A 141 -43.45 5.19 33.15
N GLN A 142 -43.93 4.39 32.22
CA GLN A 142 -44.06 2.96 32.43
C GLN A 142 -43.26 2.19 31.38
N LEU A 143 -42.40 1.28 31.81
CA LEU A 143 -41.71 0.38 30.90
C LEU A 143 -42.73 -0.56 30.25
N VAL A 144 -42.82 -0.52 28.92
CA VAL A 144 -43.80 -1.31 28.16
C VAL A 144 -43.13 -2.52 27.50
N ALA A 145 -41.91 -2.35 27.01
CA ALA A 145 -41.16 -3.43 26.39
C ALA A 145 -39.66 -3.16 26.48
N TYR A 146 -38.88 -4.23 26.53
CA TYR A 146 -37.43 -4.18 26.43
C TYR A 146 -36.92 -5.30 25.53
N ARG A 147 -35.75 -5.09 24.93
CA ARG A 147 -35.03 -6.09 24.13
C ARG A 147 -33.54 -6.02 24.39
N VAL A 148 -32.89 -7.17 24.39
CA VAL A 148 -31.44 -7.30 24.52
C VAL A 148 -30.88 -7.75 23.18
N PHE A 149 -29.73 -7.22 22.81
CA PHE A 149 -28.97 -7.62 21.63
C PHE A 149 -27.47 -7.45 21.90
N ASN A 150 -26.63 -8.21 21.21
CA ASN A 150 -25.17 -8.12 21.38
C ASN A 150 -24.55 -7.27 20.26
N LEU A 151 -23.61 -6.41 20.63
CA LEU A 151 -22.68 -5.75 19.71
C LEU A 151 -21.40 -6.58 19.63
N CYS A 152 -21.14 -7.15 18.46
CA CYS A 152 -19.97 -7.97 18.19
C CYS A 152 -18.99 -7.17 17.34
N VAL A 153 -17.92 -6.68 17.95
CA VAL A 153 -16.86 -5.95 17.23
C VAL A 153 -15.94 -6.97 16.57
N ARG A 154 -15.84 -6.93 15.24
CA ARG A 154 -15.00 -7.84 14.46
C ARG A 154 -14.17 -7.07 13.44
N PRO A 155 -12.92 -7.48 13.23
CA PRO A 155 -12.12 -6.93 12.14
C PRO A 155 -12.67 -7.40 10.80
N SER A 156 -12.52 -6.56 9.77
CA SER A 156 -12.77 -6.96 8.39
C SER A 156 -11.66 -7.89 7.90
N THR A 157 -12.03 -8.90 7.12
CA THR A 157 -11.05 -9.84 6.53
C THR A 157 -11.50 -10.25 5.14
N SER A 158 -10.60 -10.13 4.16
CA SER A 158 -10.87 -10.59 2.80
C SER A 158 -10.73 -12.11 2.67
N TYR A 159 -10.04 -12.75 3.62
CA TYR A 159 -9.63 -14.15 3.52
C TYR A 159 -10.79 -15.14 3.68
N LEU A 160 -11.88 -14.73 4.32
CA LEU A 160 -13.11 -15.52 4.43
C LEU A 160 -13.71 -15.87 3.05
N ASN A 161 -13.53 -15.00 2.05
CA ASN A 161 -14.03 -15.24 0.70
C ASN A 161 -13.34 -16.41 -0.01
N PHE A 162 -12.16 -16.82 0.45
CA PHE A 162 -11.45 -17.98 -0.09
C PHE A 162 -11.81 -19.30 0.59
N LEU A 163 -12.60 -19.26 1.66
CA LEU A 163 -13.02 -20.46 2.38
C LEU A 163 -14.36 -21.02 1.89
N PRO A 164 -14.59 -22.35 2.02
CA PRO A 164 -15.91 -22.96 1.85
C PRO A 164 -16.95 -22.39 2.83
N GLY A 165 -18.23 -22.38 2.44
CA GLY A 165 -19.31 -21.76 3.22
C GLY A 165 -19.43 -22.24 4.67
N ILE A 166 -19.18 -23.54 4.92
CA ILE A 166 -19.23 -24.14 6.27
C ILE A 166 -18.28 -23.44 7.26
N TYR A 167 -17.14 -22.92 6.78
CA TYR A 167 -16.18 -22.22 7.62
C TYR A 167 -16.47 -20.71 7.74
N ARG A 168 -17.22 -20.14 6.79
CA ARG A 168 -17.61 -18.71 6.84
C ARG A 168 -18.62 -18.43 7.94
N GLU A 169 -19.51 -19.39 8.20
CA GLU A 169 -20.55 -19.29 9.23
C GLU A 169 -19.98 -19.29 10.67
N ILE A 170 -18.69 -19.53 10.85
CA ILE A 170 -18.03 -19.62 12.16
C ILE A 170 -17.29 -18.31 12.47
N ASP A 171 -17.81 -17.54 13.42
CA ASP A 171 -17.23 -16.27 13.90
C ASP A 171 -15.73 -16.36 14.26
N PHE A 172 -15.35 -17.45 14.93
CA PHE A 172 -13.96 -17.67 15.35
C PHE A 172 -12.99 -17.74 14.16
N ILE A 173 -13.40 -18.31 13.03
CA ILE A 173 -12.53 -18.48 11.86
C ILE A 173 -12.18 -17.12 11.25
N GLY A 174 -13.15 -16.21 11.15
CA GLY A 174 -12.92 -14.83 10.69
C GLY A 174 -11.86 -14.15 11.56
N ARG A 175 -12.06 -14.14 12.88
CA ARG A 175 -11.12 -13.54 13.83
C ARG A 175 -9.73 -14.19 13.79
N PHE A 176 -9.66 -15.51 13.66
CA PHE A 176 -8.40 -16.24 13.58
C PHE A 176 -7.64 -15.90 12.30
N LEU A 177 -8.34 -15.85 11.16
CA LEU A 177 -7.74 -15.52 9.86
C LEU A 177 -7.22 -14.08 9.81
N THR A 178 -7.92 -13.13 10.43
CA THR A 178 -7.44 -11.74 10.49
C THR A 178 -6.03 -11.65 11.08
N ILE A 179 -5.69 -12.47 12.08
CA ILE A 179 -4.34 -12.47 12.67
C ILE A 179 -3.29 -12.81 11.60
N PHE A 180 -3.57 -13.79 10.73
CA PHE A 180 -2.67 -14.14 9.64
C PHE A 180 -2.67 -13.09 8.55
N GLU A 181 -3.83 -12.58 8.15
CA GLU A 181 -3.92 -11.51 7.15
C GLU A 181 -3.06 -10.32 7.59
N GLN A 182 -3.24 -9.82 8.82
CA GLN A 182 -2.46 -8.72 9.37
C GLN A 182 -0.96 -9.04 9.52
N ALA A 183 -0.60 -10.28 9.85
CA ALA A 183 0.81 -10.68 9.96
C ALA A 183 1.50 -10.81 8.59
N PHE A 184 0.78 -11.22 7.55
CA PHE A 184 1.32 -11.42 6.20
C PHE A 184 1.24 -10.18 5.33
N ASP A 185 0.30 -9.27 5.58
CA ASP A 185 0.06 -8.09 4.75
C ASP A 185 1.33 -7.26 4.48
N PRO A 186 2.21 -6.98 5.47
CA PRO A 186 3.46 -6.26 5.19
C PRO A 186 4.40 -6.99 4.22
N ALA A 187 4.43 -8.32 4.25
CA ALA A 187 5.24 -9.11 3.33
C ALA A 187 4.66 -9.08 1.91
N VAL A 188 3.33 -9.15 1.77
CA VAL A 188 2.64 -9.03 0.47
C VAL A 188 2.88 -7.65 -0.11
N GLN A 189 2.67 -6.58 0.67
CA GLN A 189 2.95 -5.21 0.25
C GLN A 189 4.42 -5.02 -0.17
N THR A 190 5.36 -5.67 0.52
CA THR A 190 6.78 -5.63 0.14
C THR A 190 7.03 -6.29 -1.22
N ILE A 191 6.34 -7.41 -1.51
CA ILE A 191 6.42 -8.09 -2.82
C ILE A 191 5.81 -7.21 -3.92
N ASP A 192 4.69 -6.55 -3.66
CA ASP A 192 4.04 -5.66 -4.63
C ASP A 192 4.93 -4.46 -5.01
N VAL A 193 5.76 -4.00 -4.07
CA VAL A 193 6.72 -2.89 -4.28
C VAL A 193 8.13 -3.40 -4.64
N LEU A 194 8.33 -4.72 -4.78
CA LEU A 194 9.65 -5.31 -5.04
C LEU A 194 10.33 -4.76 -6.29
N TRP A 195 9.57 -4.43 -7.33
CA TRP A 195 10.10 -3.83 -8.57
C TRP A 195 10.89 -2.54 -8.31
N ALA A 196 10.51 -1.75 -7.30
CA ALA A 196 11.18 -0.50 -6.93
C ALA A 196 12.54 -0.75 -6.25
N TYR A 197 12.76 -1.95 -5.71
CA TYR A 197 14.05 -2.37 -5.19
C TYR A 197 14.97 -2.93 -6.29
N LEU A 198 14.41 -3.36 -7.42
CA LEU A 198 15.17 -3.95 -8.53
C LEU A 198 15.61 -2.92 -9.58
N ASP A 199 14.94 -1.77 -9.69
CA ASP A 199 15.37 -0.67 -10.55
C ASP A 199 16.47 0.17 -9.85
N PRO A 200 17.69 0.27 -10.40
CA PRO A 200 18.77 1.07 -9.81
C PRO A 200 18.39 2.53 -9.55
N LEU A 201 17.45 3.11 -10.29
CA LEU A 201 17.06 4.51 -10.09
C LEU A 201 16.21 4.74 -8.84
N THR A 202 15.35 3.79 -8.50
CA THR A 202 14.41 3.89 -7.37
C THR A 202 14.92 3.14 -6.15
N ALA A 203 15.79 2.15 -6.33
CA ALA A 203 16.33 1.32 -5.26
C ALA A 203 17.06 2.15 -4.18
N PRO A 204 16.95 1.75 -2.90
CA PRO A 204 17.69 2.37 -1.81
C PRO A 204 19.21 2.22 -2.03
N SER A 205 19.98 3.21 -1.56
CA SER A 205 21.44 3.25 -1.76
C SER A 205 22.16 2.02 -1.21
N ALA A 206 21.64 1.43 -0.13
CA ALA A 206 22.17 0.21 0.49
C ALA A 206 22.06 -1.03 -0.43
N LEU A 207 21.12 -1.05 -1.38
CA LEU A 207 20.91 -2.16 -2.30
C LEU A 207 21.70 -2.00 -3.62
N LEU A 208 22.21 -0.80 -3.91
CA LEU A 208 23.00 -0.55 -5.12
C LEU A 208 24.21 -1.48 -5.26
N PRO A 209 24.95 -1.86 -4.18
CA PRO A 209 26.05 -2.80 -4.32
C PRO A 209 25.64 -4.20 -4.75
N PHE A 210 24.47 -4.65 -4.31
CA PHE A 210 23.90 -5.89 -4.77
C PHE A 210 23.55 -5.81 -6.25
N LEU A 211 22.83 -4.77 -6.68
CA LEU A 211 22.48 -4.58 -8.10
C LEU A 211 23.73 -4.46 -8.98
N ALA A 212 24.74 -3.72 -8.55
CA ALA A 212 26.02 -3.59 -9.26
C ALA A 212 26.73 -4.95 -9.39
N HIS A 213 26.75 -5.75 -8.32
CA HIS A 213 27.30 -7.10 -8.36
C HIS A 213 26.58 -8.00 -9.38
N TRP A 214 25.24 -7.92 -9.46
CA TRP A 214 24.45 -8.69 -10.43
C TRP A 214 24.82 -8.41 -11.88
N VAL A 215 25.11 -7.15 -12.22
CA VAL A 215 25.56 -6.76 -13.56
C VAL A 215 27.08 -6.77 -13.71
N ALA A 216 27.82 -7.31 -12.74
CA ALA A 216 29.29 -7.30 -12.69
C ALA A 216 29.92 -5.89 -12.82
N TRP A 217 29.22 -4.86 -12.36
CA TRP A 217 29.66 -3.48 -12.43
C TRP A 217 30.49 -3.07 -11.19
N PRO A 218 31.72 -2.56 -11.35
CA PRO A 218 32.55 -2.15 -10.23
C PRO A 218 32.04 -0.83 -9.63
N ILE A 219 31.81 -0.81 -8.32
CA ILE A 219 31.40 0.41 -7.62
C ILE A 219 32.64 1.24 -7.31
N ASP A 220 32.69 2.45 -7.88
CA ASP A 220 33.70 3.44 -7.56
C ASP A 220 33.11 4.53 -6.66
N ARG A 221 33.70 4.73 -5.47
CA ARG A 221 33.29 5.77 -4.50
C ARG A 221 33.56 7.18 -5.01
N ARG A 222 34.35 7.34 -6.08
CA ARG A 222 34.60 8.64 -6.71
C ARG A 222 33.38 9.19 -7.46
N TRP A 223 32.36 8.36 -7.70
CA TRP A 223 31.16 8.76 -8.44
C TRP A 223 30.01 9.12 -7.49
N ASP A 224 29.21 10.10 -7.90
CA ASP A 224 27.97 10.42 -7.19
C ASP A 224 26.96 9.27 -7.31
N ILE A 225 26.09 9.14 -6.31
CA ILE A 225 25.05 8.11 -6.27
C ILE A 225 24.17 8.19 -7.51
N LYS A 226 23.82 9.40 -8.00
CA LYS A 226 23.01 9.56 -9.22
C LYS A 226 23.73 9.05 -10.46
N GLN A 227 25.04 9.23 -10.56
CA GLN A 227 25.84 8.71 -11.67
C GLN A 227 25.95 7.19 -11.58
N GLN A 228 26.25 6.65 -10.39
CA GLN A 228 26.31 5.21 -10.16
C GLN A 228 25.01 4.51 -10.57
N ARG A 229 23.86 5.05 -10.16
CA ARG A 229 22.55 4.50 -10.54
C ARG A 229 22.34 4.47 -12.05
N ARG A 230 22.69 5.55 -12.75
CA ARG A 230 22.60 5.64 -14.22
C ARG A 230 23.55 4.67 -14.92
N LEU A 231 24.75 4.49 -14.39
CA LEU A 231 25.73 3.55 -14.93
C LEU A 231 25.30 2.09 -14.72
N ILE A 232 24.81 1.73 -13.53
CA ILE A 232 24.29 0.38 -13.25
C ILE A 232 23.08 0.08 -14.14
N ARG A 233 22.14 1.03 -14.29
CA ARG A 233 20.96 0.86 -15.16
C ARG A 233 21.34 0.54 -16.61
N ASN A 234 22.39 1.19 -17.10
CA ASN A 234 22.83 1.06 -18.49
C ASN A 234 24.04 0.11 -18.67
N ALA A 235 24.46 -0.61 -17.63
CA ALA A 235 25.67 -1.42 -17.64
C ALA A 235 25.67 -2.45 -18.79
N VAL A 236 24.53 -3.12 -19.01
CA VAL A 236 24.38 -4.11 -20.10
C VAL A 236 24.55 -3.47 -21.47
N GLU A 237 24.01 -2.27 -21.70
CA GLU A 237 24.18 -1.56 -22.97
C GLU A 237 25.63 -1.11 -23.18
N LEU A 238 26.28 -0.65 -22.12
CA LEU A 238 27.69 -0.28 -22.14
C LEU A 238 28.57 -1.47 -22.53
N TYR A 239 28.36 -2.63 -21.90
CA TYR A 239 29.09 -3.86 -22.25
C TYR A 239 28.85 -4.29 -23.70
N ARG A 240 27.62 -4.12 -24.22
CA ARG A 240 27.30 -4.45 -25.62
C ARG A 240 28.00 -3.57 -26.64
N TRP A 241 28.33 -2.34 -26.27
CA TRP A 241 29.00 -1.37 -27.16
C TRP A 241 30.45 -1.10 -26.76
N HIS A 242 31.01 -1.91 -25.87
CA HIS A 242 32.40 -1.79 -25.43
C HIS A 242 33.35 -1.79 -26.64
N GLY A 243 34.34 -0.90 -26.63
CA GLY A 243 35.28 -0.73 -27.73
C GLY A 243 34.72 -0.05 -28.98
N THR A 244 33.48 0.43 -28.95
CA THR A 244 32.89 1.21 -30.06
C THR A 244 32.83 2.71 -29.74
N ARG A 245 32.88 3.54 -30.78
CA ARG A 245 32.66 4.99 -30.69
C ARG A 245 31.34 5.33 -29.97
N ARG A 246 30.28 4.57 -30.25
CA ARG A 246 28.96 4.74 -29.63
C ARG A 246 28.98 4.46 -28.14
N GLY A 247 29.58 3.33 -27.74
CA GLY A 247 29.70 2.93 -26.32
C GLY A 247 30.50 3.95 -25.53
N LEU A 248 31.67 4.35 -26.02
CA LEU A 248 32.51 5.34 -25.36
C LEU A 248 31.79 6.69 -25.21
N ARG A 249 31.11 7.15 -26.26
CA ARG A 249 30.34 8.41 -26.21
C ARG A 249 29.19 8.33 -25.21
N PHE A 250 28.49 7.20 -25.16
CA PHE A 250 27.40 6.97 -24.21
C PHE A 250 27.90 6.90 -22.77
N TYR A 251 29.02 6.22 -22.51
CA TYR A 251 29.65 6.23 -21.19
C TYR A 251 30.00 7.65 -20.75
N LEU A 252 30.70 8.41 -21.62
CA LEU A 252 31.09 9.79 -21.32
C LEU A 252 29.87 10.68 -21.05
N HIS A 253 28.75 10.47 -21.74
CA HIS A 253 27.47 11.14 -21.45
C HIS A 253 26.94 10.80 -20.06
N LEU A 254 26.90 9.52 -19.68
CA LEU A 254 26.40 9.09 -18.37
C LEU A 254 27.26 9.60 -17.20
N TYR A 255 28.55 9.83 -17.44
CA TYR A 255 29.47 10.38 -16.45
C TYR A 255 29.44 11.91 -16.40
N THR A 256 29.54 12.58 -17.54
CA THR A 256 29.70 14.05 -17.60
C THR A 256 28.37 14.80 -17.66
N ASP A 257 27.25 14.11 -17.90
CA ASP A 257 25.93 14.69 -18.17
C ASP A 257 25.90 15.64 -19.38
N LEU A 258 26.91 15.59 -20.26
CA LEU A 258 26.94 16.36 -21.50
C LEU A 258 26.02 15.74 -22.55
N PRO A 259 25.28 16.53 -23.34
CA PRO A 259 24.36 15.98 -24.33
C PRO A 259 25.09 15.25 -25.46
N LEU A 260 24.41 14.25 -26.05
CA LEU A 260 24.96 13.41 -27.13
C LEU A 260 24.88 14.06 -28.52
N ASP A 261 24.05 15.10 -28.67
CA ASP A 261 23.84 15.90 -29.88
C ASP A 261 23.79 15.07 -31.17
N GLU A 262 22.93 14.05 -31.23
CA GLU A 262 22.91 13.14 -32.38
C GLU A 262 22.57 13.83 -33.70
N ASN A 263 21.85 14.95 -33.63
CA ASN A 263 21.42 15.75 -34.76
C ASN A 263 22.50 16.72 -35.30
N LEU A 264 23.58 16.95 -34.54
CA LEU A 264 24.66 17.87 -34.92
C LEU A 264 25.79 17.12 -35.66
N PRO A 265 26.56 17.81 -36.52
CA PRO A 265 27.79 17.25 -37.07
C PRO A 265 28.80 16.97 -35.95
N GLU A 266 29.65 15.94 -36.10
CA GLU A 266 30.64 15.53 -35.07
C GLU A 266 31.49 16.69 -34.56
N ALA A 267 31.87 17.63 -35.45
CA ALA A 267 32.68 18.77 -35.11
C ALA A 267 32.01 19.72 -34.09
N GLU A 268 30.69 19.72 -33.94
CA GLU A 268 29.92 20.64 -33.08
C GLU A 268 29.40 19.98 -31.79
N LYS A 269 29.49 18.66 -31.66
CA LYS A 269 28.98 17.92 -30.50
C LYS A 269 29.72 18.29 -29.22
N HIS A 270 29.03 18.21 -28.08
CA HIS A 270 29.68 18.34 -26.77
C HIS A 270 30.66 17.20 -26.48
N ILE A 271 30.34 15.99 -26.95
CA ILE A 271 31.23 14.82 -26.92
C ILE A 271 31.51 14.41 -28.37
N SER A 272 32.65 14.85 -28.91
CA SER A 272 33.07 14.46 -30.26
C SER A 272 34.18 13.41 -30.21
N ILE A 273 34.06 12.41 -31.07
CA ILE A 273 35.07 11.37 -31.26
C ILE A 273 35.36 11.27 -32.75
N GLU A 274 36.55 11.70 -33.14
CA GLU A 274 37.00 11.76 -34.53
C GLU A 274 38.13 10.76 -34.77
N GLU A 275 37.94 9.89 -35.75
CA GLU A 275 38.98 8.96 -36.23
C GLU A 275 39.61 9.55 -37.49
N VAL A 276 40.93 9.74 -37.47
CA VAL A 276 41.65 10.33 -38.60
C VAL A 276 42.05 9.22 -39.57
N PHE A 277 41.15 8.91 -40.49
CA PHE A 277 41.44 8.03 -41.63
C PHE A 277 42.12 8.80 -42.77
N THR A 278 43.20 9.53 -42.47
CA THR A 278 43.98 10.14 -43.55
C THR A 278 44.72 9.03 -44.27
N ARG A 279 44.25 8.66 -45.47
CA ARG A 279 45.12 8.02 -46.45
C ARG A 279 46.27 9.00 -46.68
N GLY A 280 47.48 8.60 -46.33
CA GLY A 280 48.67 9.41 -46.60
C GLY A 280 48.79 9.69 -48.10
N PHE A 281 49.74 10.52 -48.49
CA PHE A 281 50.04 10.71 -49.91
C PHE A 281 50.59 9.39 -50.48
N VAL A 282 49.87 8.80 -51.44
CA VAL A 282 50.28 7.60 -52.19
C VAL A 282 50.72 8.04 -53.58
N MET A 283 52.00 7.81 -53.93
CA MET A 283 52.61 8.27 -55.18
C MET A 283 52.84 7.10 -56.16
N GLY A 284 51.94 6.89 -57.13
CA GLY A 284 52.21 6.04 -58.32
C GLY A 284 52.54 4.57 -58.03
N GLU A 285 53.26 3.91 -58.95
CA GLU A 285 53.70 2.51 -58.78
C GLU A 285 54.78 2.44 -57.69
N THR A 286 54.35 2.19 -56.45
CA THR A 286 55.21 2.37 -55.28
C THR A 286 56.12 1.15 -55.04
N ILE A 287 57.43 1.40 -54.88
CA ILE A 287 58.48 0.44 -54.48
C ILE A 287 59.56 1.12 -53.61
N ILE A 288 60.12 0.49 -52.56
CA ILE A 288 61.25 1.06 -51.80
C ILE A 288 60.84 2.22 -50.90
N GLY A 289 60.04 2.04 -49.84
CA GLY A 289 59.75 0.82 -49.09
C GLY A 289 59.19 -0.37 -49.88
N ARG A 290 57.90 -0.34 -50.14
CA ARG A 290 57.26 -0.70 -51.41
C ARG A 290 55.91 0.01 -51.42
N ASP A 291 55.25 0.07 -50.27
CA ASP A 291 54.05 0.85 -50.04
C ASP A 291 54.32 2.05 -49.11
N SER A 292 55.29 2.92 -49.44
CA SER A 292 55.64 4.06 -48.60
C SER A 292 54.50 5.09 -48.51
N MET A 293 53.94 5.32 -47.32
CA MET A 293 52.98 6.38 -47.02
C MET A 293 53.67 7.54 -46.29
N LEU A 294 53.56 8.76 -46.83
CA LEU A 294 54.02 9.99 -46.17
C LEU A 294 52.80 10.77 -45.67
N GLY A 295 52.78 11.11 -44.37
CA GLY A 295 51.66 11.82 -43.76
C GLY A 295 50.40 10.98 -43.55
N GLY A 296 50.51 9.64 -43.60
CA GLY A 296 49.46 8.76 -43.07
C GLY A 296 49.35 8.98 -41.56
N GLY A 297 48.17 9.29 -41.07
CA GLY A 297 47.93 9.53 -39.65
C GLY A 297 48.37 8.35 -38.76
N ARG A 298 48.31 8.54 -37.45
CA ARG A 298 48.56 7.44 -36.50
C ARG A 298 47.48 6.37 -36.72
N PRO A 299 47.82 5.12 -37.13
CA PRO A 299 46.82 4.08 -37.32
C PRO A 299 46.18 3.75 -35.97
N PHE A 300 44.87 3.44 -35.98
CA PHE A 300 44.08 3.14 -34.78
C PHE A 300 44.16 4.26 -33.71
N HIS A 301 44.20 5.51 -34.16
CA HIS A 301 44.23 6.69 -33.30
C HIS A 301 42.98 7.54 -33.46
N PHE A 302 42.38 7.96 -32.33
CA PHE A 302 41.20 8.81 -32.32
C PHE A 302 41.34 9.99 -31.36
N PHE A 303 40.68 11.09 -31.69
CA PHE A 303 40.61 12.27 -30.84
C PHE A 303 39.29 12.29 -30.09
N VAL A 304 39.35 12.43 -28.78
CA VAL A 304 38.17 12.69 -27.93
C VAL A 304 38.19 14.16 -27.56
N ARG A 305 37.17 14.92 -27.99
CA ARG A 305 36.98 16.30 -27.53
C ARG A 305 35.75 16.41 -26.66
N LEU A 306 35.93 17.00 -25.48
CA LEU A 306 34.86 17.31 -24.54
C LEU A 306 34.70 18.84 -24.45
N ARG A 307 33.48 19.32 -24.59
CA ARG A 307 33.11 20.73 -24.45
C ARG A 307 32.18 20.90 -23.26
N PRO A 308 32.70 21.00 -22.03
CA PRO A 308 31.87 21.31 -20.88
C PRO A 308 31.32 22.73 -20.91
N GLU A 309 30.11 22.90 -20.34
CA GLU A 309 29.61 24.22 -19.95
C GLU A 309 30.44 24.78 -18.78
N PRO A 310 30.62 26.11 -18.68
CA PRO A 310 31.54 26.74 -17.72
C PRO A 310 31.25 26.41 -16.23
N ASP A 311 30.02 26.02 -15.91
CA ASP A 311 29.59 25.70 -14.54
C ASP A 311 29.85 24.24 -14.12
N LYS A 312 30.38 23.39 -15.00
CA LYS A 312 30.61 21.96 -14.72
C LYS A 312 32.07 21.55 -14.98
N PRO A 313 32.96 21.68 -13.98
CA PRO A 313 34.32 21.16 -14.11
C PRO A 313 34.31 19.63 -14.21
N ILE A 314 34.90 19.09 -15.27
CA ILE A 314 35.06 17.65 -15.48
C ILE A 314 36.43 17.22 -14.97
N ASP A 315 36.49 16.15 -14.18
CA ASP A 315 37.75 15.55 -13.76
C ASP A 315 38.40 14.78 -14.93
N GLU A 316 39.46 15.37 -15.48
CA GLU A 316 40.22 14.78 -16.59
C GLU A 316 40.78 13.40 -16.25
N ARG A 317 41.19 13.15 -15.00
CA ARG A 317 41.77 11.86 -14.61
C ARG A 317 40.74 10.75 -14.71
N LEU A 318 39.52 11.02 -14.24
CA LEU A 318 38.42 10.06 -14.33
C LEU A 318 37.98 9.81 -15.77
N VAL A 319 37.96 10.85 -16.62
CA VAL A 319 37.68 10.68 -18.05
C VAL A 319 38.74 9.80 -18.72
N ARG A 320 40.03 10.00 -18.40
CA ARG A 320 41.11 9.15 -18.92
C ARG A 320 40.97 7.71 -18.45
N ASP A 321 40.66 7.48 -17.17
CA ASP A 321 40.42 6.14 -16.63
C ASP A 321 39.25 5.44 -17.35
N ILE A 322 38.18 6.18 -17.68
CA ILE A 322 37.04 5.66 -18.45
C ILE A 322 37.47 5.28 -19.87
N ILE A 323 38.16 6.18 -20.59
CA ILE A 323 38.62 5.92 -21.97
C ILE A 323 39.58 4.72 -22.00
N GLU A 324 40.48 4.61 -21.03
CA GLU A 324 41.42 3.48 -20.93
C GLU A 324 40.72 2.13 -20.73
N ARG A 325 39.62 2.10 -19.96
CA ARG A 325 38.83 0.87 -19.77
C ARG A 325 38.05 0.47 -21.02
N GLU A 326 37.43 1.44 -21.68
CA GLU A 326 36.51 1.19 -22.81
C GLU A 326 37.23 1.03 -24.15
N LYS A 327 38.43 1.62 -24.33
CA LYS A 327 39.13 1.55 -25.61
C LYS A 327 39.62 0.13 -25.90
N PRO A 328 39.62 -0.30 -27.19
CA PRO A 328 40.33 -1.51 -27.58
C PRO A 328 41.83 -1.38 -27.27
N ALA A 329 42.47 -2.46 -26.86
CA ALA A 329 43.86 -2.46 -26.40
C ALA A 329 44.87 -1.93 -27.44
N PHE A 330 44.56 -2.05 -28.74
CA PHE A 330 45.41 -1.61 -29.84
C PHE A 330 45.22 -0.13 -30.23
N CYS A 331 44.20 0.54 -29.70
CA CYS A 331 43.92 1.93 -30.03
C CYS A 331 44.68 2.91 -29.13
N THR A 332 45.06 4.04 -29.70
CA THR A 332 45.61 5.19 -28.99
C THR A 332 44.66 6.38 -29.08
N TYR A 333 44.72 7.30 -28.12
CA TYR A 333 43.83 8.46 -28.11
C TYR A 333 44.53 9.72 -27.62
N ASP A 334 44.05 10.86 -28.11
CA ASP A 334 44.36 12.17 -27.57
C ASP A 334 43.05 12.78 -27.01
N LEU A 335 43.10 13.30 -25.77
CA LEU A 335 41.96 13.92 -25.09
C LEU A 335 42.15 15.44 -25.04
N LEU A 336 41.15 16.18 -25.51
CA LEU A 336 41.09 17.64 -25.46
C LEU A 336 39.83 18.08 -24.73
N ILE A 337 39.98 18.82 -23.64
CA ILE A 337 38.85 19.41 -22.90
C ILE A 337 38.91 20.91 -23.13
N SER A 338 38.00 21.45 -23.95
CA SER A 338 37.93 22.89 -24.20
C SER A 338 37.03 23.54 -23.15
N GLN A 339 37.64 24.20 -22.16
CA GLN A 339 36.94 25.13 -21.28
C GLN A 339 36.79 26.44 -22.03
N THR A 340 35.58 26.73 -22.53
CA THR A 340 35.23 28.05 -23.09
C THR A 340 34.87 29.03 -22.00
#